data_AF-J0IX59-F1
#
_entry.id   AF-J0IX59-F1
#
_cell.length_a   1.000
_cell.length_b   1.000
_cell.length_c   1.000
_cell.angle_alpha   90.00
_cell.angle_beta   90.00
_cell.angle_gamma   90.00
#
_symmetry.space_group_name_H-M   'P 1'
#
loop_
_entity.id
_entity.type
_entity.pdbx_description
1 polymer ?
#
loop_
_entity_poly.entity_id
_entity_poly.type
_entity_poly.pdbx_seq_one_letter_code
_entity_poly.pdbx_strand_id
1 'polypeptide(L)'
;MSLVSSVFLMCLDTQVLVFGDCAIIPNPSPKELAEIATTSAKTAKQFNIAPKVALLSYATGDSAQGEMIDKIKEALTIVQKLDPQLEIDGPLQFDASIDKSVAKKKMPNSQVAGQASVFIFPDLNTGNIAYKAVQRSAKAVAIGPILL
;
A
#
# COMPACT_ATOMS: atom_id res chain seq x y z
N MET A 1 -3.38 -18.42 -13.73
CA MET A 1 -3.78 -18.63 -12.33
C MET A 1 -3.91 -17.25 -11.71
N SER A 2 -5.03 -16.93 -11.08
CA SER A 2 -5.19 -15.70 -10.29
C SER A 2 -4.32 -15.81 -9.05
N LEU A 3 -3.56 -14.77 -8.72
CA LEU A 3 -2.74 -14.72 -7.51
C LEU A 3 -3.65 -14.69 -6.28
N VAL A 4 -3.49 -15.65 -5.36
CA VAL A 4 -4.21 -15.61 -4.08
C VAL A 4 -3.46 -14.63 -3.17
N SER A 5 -4.10 -13.51 -2.85
CA SER A 5 -3.56 -12.49 -1.94
C SER A 5 -4.53 -12.23 -0.78
N SER A 6 -4.11 -11.43 0.18
CA SER A 6 -4.94 -11.07 1.33
C SER A 6 -5.07 -9.57 1.52
N VAL A 7 -6.09 -9.11 2.23
CA VAL A 7 -6.13 -7.76 2.79
C VAL A 7 -6.56 -7.78 4.25
N PHE A 8 -6.11 -6.77 4.99
CA PHE A 8 -6.66 -6.41 6.29
C PHE A 8 -7.35 -5.06 6.20
N LEU A 9 -8.55 -4.96 6.77
CA LEU A 9 -9.17 -3.68 7.07
C LEU A 9 -8.71 -3.25 8.47
N MET A 10 -7.95 -2.16 8.52
CA MET A 10 -7.45 -1.55 9.74
C MET A 10 -8.42 -0.45 10.16
N CYS A 11 -9.30 -0.74 11.10
CA CYS A 11 -10.28 0.19 11.64
C CYS A 11 -9.67 0.98 12.79
N LEU A 12 -9.23 2.20 12.49
CA LEU A 12 -8.84 3.20 13.48
C LEU A 12 -10.07 4.01 13.90
N ASP A 13 -9.96 4.76 15.00
CA ASP A 13 -11.06 5.58 15.54
C ASP A 13 -11.62 6.59 14.52
N THR A 14 -10.80 7.07 13.59
CA THR A 14 -11.16 8.12 12.63
C THR A 14 -11.32 7.64 11.19
N GLN A 15 -10.82 6.45 10.85
CA GLN A 15 -10.76 5.99 9.47
C GLN A 15 -10.54 4.48 9.36
N VAL A 16 -10.89 3.92 8.20
CA VAL A 16 -10.55 2.55 7.83
C VAL A 16 -9.48 2.59 6.75
N LEU A 17 -8.37 1.90 7.00
CA LEU A 17 -7.28 1.72 6.03
C LEU A 17 -7.27 0.29 5.51
N VAL A 18 -6.79 0.08 4.29
CA VAL A 18 -6.64 -1.25 3.68
C VAL A 18 -5.16 -1.58 3.59
N PHE A 19 -4.74 -2.66 4.25
CA PHE A 19 -3.37 -3.14 4.21
C PHE A 19 -3.30 -4.37 3.31
N GLY A 20 -2.57 -4.22 2.19
CA GLY A 20 -2.42 -5.21 1.12
C GLY A 20 -1.41 -6.30 1.46
N ASP A 21 -1.84 -7.53 1.25
CA ASP A 21 -1.17 -8.80 1.45
C ASP A 21 -0.19 -8.92 2.62
N CYS A 22 -0.76 -8.93 3.83
CA CYS A 22 0.00 -9.06 5.07
C CYS A 22 0.03 -10.50 5.63
N ALA A 23 -0.40 -11.51 4.84
CA ALA A 23 -0.52 -12.89 5.31
C ALA A 23 -0.06 -13.98 4.34
N ILE A 24 -0.03 -13.76 3.01
CA ILE A 24 0.14 -14.86 2.05
C ILE A 24 1.49 -14.83 1.35
N ILE A 25 1.84 -13.78 0.59
CA ILE A 25 2.99 -13.82 -0.33
C ILE A 25 4.27 -13.28 0.35
N PRO A 26 5.31 -14.11 0.59
CA PRO A 26 6.47 -13.70 1.36
C PRO A 26 7.29 -12.55 0.74
N ASN A 27 7.59 -12.64 -0.55
CA ASN A 27 8.39 -11.66 -1.28
C ASN A 27 7.81 -11.50 -2.70
N PRO A 28 6.76 -10.68 -2.87
CA PRO A 28 6.11 -10.53 -4.15
C PRO A 28 7.04 -9.87 -5.17
N SER A 29 7.00 -10.38 -6.40
CA SER A 29 7.60 -9.77 -7.57
C SER A 29 6.90 -8.44 -7.93
N PRO A 30 7.49 -7.59 -8.79
CA PRO A 30 6.83 -6.37 -9.26
C PRO A 30 5.43 -6.59 -9.86
N LYS A 31 5.25 -7.70 -10.59
CA LYS A 31 3.96 -8.08 -11.18
C LYS A 31 2.95 -8.46 -10.12
N GLU A 32 3.37 -9.25 -9.11
CA GLU A 32 2.50 -9.64 -8.00
C GLU A 32 2.14 -8.42 -7.14
N LEU A 33 3.07 -7.52 -6.87
CA LEU A 33 2.79 -6.23 -6.20
C LEU A 33 1.75 -5.42 -6.95
N ALA A 34 1.85 -5.36 -8.28
CA ALA A 34 0.87 -4.66 -9.11
C ALA A 34 -0.52 -5.32 -9.05
N GLU A 35 -0.58 -6.65 -9.05
CA GLU A 35 -1.82 -7.41 -8.89
C GLU A 35 -2.43 -7.18 -7.50
N ILE A 36 -1.64 -7.30 -6.43
CA ILE A 36 -2.04 -7.01 -5.04
C ILE A 36 -2.56 -5.58 -4.91
N ALA A 37 -1.88 -4.60 -5.50
CA ALA A 37 -2.32 -3.20 -5.49
C ALA A 37 -3.69 -3.02 -6.13
N THR A 38 -3.87 -3.63 -7.30
CA THR A 38 -5.11 -3.53 -8.08
C THR A 38 -6.28 -4.24 -7.39
N THR A 39 -6.07 -5.43 -6.84
CA THR A 39 -7.10 -6.20 -6.12
C THR A 39 -7.43 -5.55 -4.78
N SER A 40 -6.44 -5.02 -4.06
CA SER A 40 -6.66 -4.25 -2.82
C SER A 40 -7.47 -2.98 -3.08
N ALA A 41 -7.18 -2.26 -4.18
CA ALA A 41 -7.95 -1.08 -4.56
C ALA A 41 -9.42 -1.41 -4.91
N LYS A 42 -9.66 -2.53 -5.61
CA LYS A 42 -11.02 -3.02 -5.89
C LYS A 42 -11.76 -3.35 -4.60
N THR A 43 -11.09 -4.01 -3.66
CA THR A 43 -11.66 -4.37 -2.36
C THR A 43 -11.97 -3.12 -1.54
N ALA A 44 -11.08 -2.12 -1.51
CA ALA A 44 -11.35 -0.84 -0.88
C ALA A 44 -12.66 -0.21 -1.40
N LYS A 45 -12.86 -0.18 -2.72
CA LYS A 45 -14.10 0.31 -3.34
C LYS A 45 -15.33 -0.47 -2.87
N GLN A 46 -15.25 -1.80 -2.73
CA GLN A 46 -16.36 -2.63 -2.24
C GLN A 46 -16.77 -2.29 -0.80
N PHE A 47 -15.82 -1.85 0.01
CA PHE A 47 -16.08 -1.37 1.38
C PHE A 47 -16.35 0.15 1.45
N ASN A 48 -16.64 0.81 0.32
CA ASN A 48 -16.87 2.25 0.19
C ASN A 48 -15.69 3.13 0.66
N ILE A 49 -14.46 2.60 0.57
CA ILE A 49 -13.23 3.34 0.82
C ILE A 49 -12.68 3.82 -0.53
N ALA A 50 -12.59 5.14 -0.71
CA ALA A 50 -11.99 5.72 -1.91
C ALA A 50 -10.50 5.32 -2.00
N PRO A 51 -10.07 4.57 -3.03
CA PRO A 51 -8.72 4.00 -3.05
C PRO A 51 -7.68 5.03 -3.48
N LYS A 52 -6.78 5.36 -2.55
CA LYS A 52 -5.53 6.06 -2.81
C LYS A 52 -4.40 5.13 -2.42
N VAL A 53 -3.79 4.52 -3.41
CA VAL A 53 -2.89 3.37 -3.25
C VAL A 53 -1.45 3.84 -3.12
N ALA A 54 -0.84 3.58 -1.96
CA ALA A 54 0.57 3.80 -1.74
C ALA A 54 1.35 2.48 -1.86
N LEU A 55 2.26 2.41 -2.83
CA LEU A 55 3.27 1.35 -2.88
C LEU A 55 4.41 1.73 -1.93
N LEU A 56 4.52 0.99 -0.82
CA LEU A 56 5.42 1.34 0.27
C LEU A 56 6.86 0.90 0.01
N SER A 57 7.80 1.70 0.53
CA SER A 57 9.22 1.37 0.58
C SER A 57 9.90 2.12 1.73
N TYR A 58 11.19 1.85 1.94
CA TYR A 58 12.00 2.61 2.90
C TYR A 58 12.42 4.00 2.38
N ALA A 59 12.18 4.29 1.10
CA ALA A 59 12.48 5.57 0.45
C ALA A 59 11.25 6.17 -0.22
N THR A 60 11.30 7.48 -0.48
CA THR A 60 10.21 8.23 -1.13
C THR A 60 10.71 8.85 -2.44
N GLY A 61 9.99 8.61 -3.54
CA GLY A 61 10.39 9.10 -4.87
C GLY A 61 11.78 8.60 -5.27
N ASP A 62 12.71 9.54 -5.47
CA ASP A 62 14.10 9.27 -5.87
C ASP A 62 15.12 9.43 -4.72
N SER A 63 14.66 9.45 -3.46
CA SER A 63 15.54 9.68 -2.30
C SER A 63 16.54 8.54 -2.03
N ALA A 64 16.39 7.39 -2.70
CA ALA A 64 17.32 6.27 -2.68
C ALA A 64 17.26 5.51 -4.01
N GLN A 65 18.23 4.63 -4.24
CA GLN A 65 18.34 3.78 -5.42
C GLN A 65 18.71 2.35 -5.00
N GLY A 66 18.44 1.39 -5.90
CA GLY A 66 18.77 -0.02 -5.72
C GLY A 66 17.57 -0.95 -5.92
N GLU A 67 17.83 -2.25 -5.95
CA GLU A 67 16.86 -3.28 -6.36
C GLU A 67 15.53 -3.23 -5.59
N MET A 68 15.59 -2.91 -4.28
CA MET A 68 14.39 -2.77 -3.44
C MET A 68 13.49 -1.59 -3.86
N ILE A 69 14.09 -0.51 -4.35
CA ILE A 69 13.37 0.67 -4.86
C ILE A 69 12.88 0.40 -6.29
N ASP A 70 13.73 -0.19 -7.12
CA ASP A 70 13.43 -0.51 -8.51
C ASP A 70 12.25 -1.49 -8.61
N LYS A 71 12.17 -2.47 -7.70
CA LYS A 71 11.03 -3.38 -7.55
C LYS A 71 9.70 -2.63 -7.44
N ILE A 72 9.67 -1.57 -6.63
CA ILE A 72 8.46 -0.78 -6.38
C ILE A 72 8.13 0.12 -7.57
N LYS A 73 9.16 0.73 -8.20
CA LYS A 73 8.98 1.56 -9.41
C LYS A 73 8.47 0.73 -10.60
N GLU A 74 8.97 -0.49 -10.75
CA GLU A 74 8.49 -1.42 -11.76
C GLU A 74 7.03 -1.79 -11.51
N ALA A 75 6.66 -2.13 -10.27
CA ALA A 75 5.27 -2.39 -9.89
C ALA A 75 4.35 -1.20 -10.20
N LEU A 76 4.76 0.03 -9.86
CA LEU A 76 4.02 1.25 -10.17
C LEU A 76 3.78 1.38 -11.68
N THR A 77 4.83 1.20 -12.48
CA THR A 77 4.76 1.27 -13.94
C THR A 77 3.80 0.24 -14.51
N ILE A 78 3.79 -0.98 -13.96
CA ILE A 78 2.86 -2.04 -14.37
C ILE A 78 1.42 -1.64 -14.06
N VAL A 79 1.13 -1.17 -12.84
CA VAL A 79 -0.24 -0.78 -12.47
C VAL A 79 -0.74 0.39 -13.32
N GLN A 80 0.08 1.43 -13.52
CA GLN A 80 -0.31 2.59 -14.32
C GLN A 80 -0.61 2.23 -15.78
N LYS A 81 0.02 1.19 -16.32
CA LYS A 81 -0.31 0.67 -17.66
C LYS A 81 -1.61 -0.12 -17.68
N LEU A 82 -1.91 -0.85 -16.61
CA LEU A 82 -3.11 -1.70 -16.49
C LEU A 82 -4.37 -0.89 -16.16
N ASP A 83 -4.25 0.10 -15.27
CA ASP A 83 -5.32 0.99 -14.85
C ASP A 83 -4.80 2.43 -14.70
N PRO A 84 -4.78 3.22 -15.80
CA PRO A 84 -4.29 4.60 -15.78
C PRO A 84 -5.13 5.56 -14.92
N GLN A 85 -6.33 5.14 -14.49
CA GLN A 85 -7.24 5.98 -13.69
C GLN A 85 -7.10 5.71 -12.20
N LEU A 86 -6.41 4.64 -11.79
CA LEU A 86 -6.19 4.35 -10.39
C LEU A 86 -5.29 5.42 -9.76
N GLU A 87 -5.75 6.06 -8.69
CA GLU A 87 -4.92 6.93 -7.86
C GLU A 87 -3.88 6.07 -7.12
N ILE A 88 -2.70 5.92 -7.72
CA ILE A 88 -1.59 5.14 -7.17
C ILE A 88 -0.28 5.92 -7.27
N ASP A 89 0.54 5.82 -6.22
CA ASP A 89 1.87 6.43 -6.21
C ASP A 89 2.86 5.61 -5.36
N GLY A 90 4.14 5.86 -5.59
CA GLY A 90 5.24 5.16 -4.95
C GLY A 90 6.57 5.36 -5.68
N PRO A 91 7.70 4.92 -5.12
CA PRO A 91 7.83 4.38 -3.76
C PRO A 91 7.54 5.46 -2.71
N LEU A 92 6.83 5.09 -1.65
CA LEU A 92 6.49 5.99 -0.54
C LEU A 92 6.92 5.39 0.80
N GLN A 93 7.58 6.21 1.63
CA GLN A 93 7.67 5.90 3.05
C GLN A 93 6.31 6.06 3.73
N PHE A 94 6.11 5.35 4.85
CA PHE A 94 4.83 5.39 5.55
C PHE A 94 4.46 6.78 6.07
N ASP A 95 5.44 7.57 6.51
CA ASP A 95 5.21 8.96 6.94
C ASP A 95 4.71 9.82 5.76
N ALA A 96 5.33 9.70 4.59
CA ALA A 96 4.95 10.40 3.38
C ALA A 96 3.59 9.95 2.82
N SER A 97 3.15 8.72 3.07
CA SER A 97 1.86 8.23 2.57
C SER A 97 0.68 8.69 3.42
N ILE A 98 0.86 8.96 4.72
CA ILE A 98 -0.23 9.30 5.65
C ILE A 98 -0.24 10.74 6.16
N ASP A 99 0.92 11.39 6.27
CA ASP A 99 1.02 12.76 6.82
C ASP A 99 1.14 13.81 5.71
N LYS A 100 0.14 14.70 5.60
CA LYS A 100 0.11 15.76 4.59
C LYS A 100 1.31 16.71 4.65
N SER A 101 1.84 16.98 5.84
CA SER A 101 2.97 17.89 6.03
C SER A 101 4.28 17.27 5.54
N VAL A 102 4.46 15.97 5.76
CA VAL A 102 5.60 15.19 5.25
C VAL A 102 5.47 15.02 3.74
N ALA A 103 4.28 14.67 3.25
CA ALA A 103 3.99 14.54 1.82
C ALA A 103 4.31 15.83 1.06
N LYS A 104 3.91 16.99 1.56
CA LYS A 104 4.22 18.29 0.94
C LYS A 104 5.73 18.53 0.79
N LYS A 105 6.56 17.97 1.67
CA LYS A 105 8.02 18.09 1.61
C LYS A 105 8.65 17.05 0.68
N LYS A 106 8.21 15.79 0.76
CA LYS A 106 8.84 14.66 0.07
C LYS A 106 8.26 14.38 -1.33
N MET A 107 6.96 14.61 -1.52
CA MET A 107 6.21 14.37 -2.76
C MET A 107 5.08 15.40 -2.97
N PRO A 108 5.41 16.69 -3.17
CA PRO A 108 4.42 17.78 -3.24
C PRO A 108 3.38 17.65 -4.37
N ASN A 109 3.70 16.95 -5.45
CA ASN A 109 2.86 16.85 -6.64
C ASN A 109 2.00 15.57 -6.66
N SER A 110 2.13 14.71 -5.65
CA SER A 110 1.38 13.47 -5.56
C SER A 110 -0.08 13.71 -5.18
N GLN A 111 -1.00 13.04 -5.88
CA GLN A 111 -2.41 13.00 -5.50
C GLN A 111 -2.70 11.94 -4.41
N VAL A 112 -1.73 11.09 -4.08
CA VAL A 112 -1.86 10.00 -3.10
C VAL A 112 -1.14 10.33 -1.79
N ALA A 113 0.08 10.87 -1.86
CA ALA A 113 0.91 11.11 -0.68
C ALA A 113 0.20 11.99 0.36
N GLY A 114 0.34 11.61 1.64
CA GLY A 114 -0.27 12.29 2.78
C GLY A 114 -1.77 12.03 2.97
N GLN A 115 -2.37 11.19 2.13
CA GLN A 115 -3.79 10.87 2.17
C GLN A 115 -4.10 9.48 1.61
N ALA A 116 -3.12 8.57 1.64
CA ALA A 116 -3.31 7.20 1.20
C ALA A 116 -4.33 6.47 2.08
N SER A 117 -5.15 5.62 1.46
CA SER A 117 -6.14 4.77 2.13
C SER A 117 -5.85 3.28 1.96
N VAL A 118 -5.05 2.93 0.94
CA VAL A 118 -4.64 1.56 0.62
C VAL A 118 -3.12 1.50 0.64
N PHE A 119 -2.55 0.58 1.41
CA PHE A 119 -1.12 0.47 1.66
C PHE A 119 -0.62 -0.89 1.20
N ILE A 120 0.29 -0.91 0.23
CA ILE A 120 0.85 -2.14 -0.33
C ILE A 120 2.27 -2.27 0.16
N PHE A 121 2.54 -3.32 0.93
CA PHE A 121 3.84 -3.56 1.54
C PHE A 121 4.79 -4.25 0.56
N PRO A 122 6.10 -3.98 0.65
CA PRO A 122 7.09 -4.56 -0.27
C PRO A 122 7.28 -6.07 -0.07
N ASP A 123 6.98 -6.60 1.12
CA ASP A 123 7.12 -8.00 1.49
C ASP A 123 6.28 -8.35 2.73
N LEU A 124 6.17 -9.65 3.02
CA LEU A 124 5.36 -10.15 4.13
C LEU A 124 5.92 -9.75 5.50
N ASN A 125 7.24 -9.62 5.67
CA ASN A 125 7.81 -9.21 6.96
C ASN A 125 7.34 -7.80 7.31
N THR A 126 7.49 -6.87 6.36
CA THR A 126 7.06 -5.49 6.53
C THR A 126 5.56 -5.39 6.72
N GLY A 127 4.75 -6.07 5.90
CA GLY A 127 3.29 -6.07 6.03
C GLY A 127 2.79 -6.68 7.34
N ASN A 128 3.25 -7.89 7.68
CA ASN A 128 2.79 -8.63 8.85
C ASN A 128 3.14 -7.91 10.16
N ILE A 129 4.39 -7.42 10.25
CA ILE A 129 4.84 -6.67 11.43
C ILE A 129 4.07 -5.35 11.53
N ALA A 130 3.91 -4.61 10.43
CA ALA A 130 3.27 -3.29 10.44
C ALA A 130 1.80 -3.35 10.88
N TYR A 131 0.98 -4.24 10.30
CA TYR A 131 -0.44 -4.28 10.70
C TYR A 131 -0.60 -4.65 12.18
N LYS A 132 0.23 -5.59 12.68
CA LYS A 132 0.22 -5.96 14.11
C LYS A 132 0.71 -4.81 14.98
N ALA A 133 1.77 -4.11 14.56
CA ALA A 133 2.28 -2.96 15.28
C ALA A 133 1.21 -1.88 15.41
N VAL A 134 0.55 -1.50 14.31
CA VAL A 134 -0.56 -0.53 14.28
C VAL A 134 -1.73 -1.02 15.11
N GLN A 135 -2.14 -2.29 14.97
CA GLN A 135 -3.22 -2.87 15.78
C GLN A 135 -2.95 -2.72 17.28
N ARG A 136 -1.73 -3.04 17.72
CA ARG A 136 -1.37 -3.06 19.15
C ARG A 136 -1.11 -1.67 19.71
N SER A 137 -0.45 -0.80 18.95
CA SER A 137 -0.07 0.54 19.43
C SER A 137 -1.23 1.53 19.36
N ALA A 138 -2.02 1.50 18.29
CA ALA A 138 -3.17 2.37 18.11
C ALA A 138 -4.48 1.79 18.68
N LYS A 139 -4.43 0.56 19.24
CA LYS A 139 -5.61 -0.21 19.69
C LYS A 139 -6.68 -0.35 18.59
N ALA A 140 -6.24 -0.31 17.32
CA ALA A 140 -7.11 -0.45 16.17
C ALA A 140 -7.68 -1.87 16.09
N VAL A 141 -8.87 -1.99 15.51
CA VAL A 141 -9.43 -3.31 15.14
C VAL A 141 -8.87 -3.69 13.78
N ALA A 142 -8.36 -4.91 13.66
CA ALA A 142 -7.88 -5.46 12.39
C ALA A 142 -8.82 -6.59 11.96
N ILE A 143 -9.46 -6.44 10.81
CA ILE A 143 -10.38 -7.44 10.23
C ILE A 143 -9.67 -8.11 9.05
N GLY A 144 -9.47 -9.43 9.15
CA GLY A 144 -8.82 -10.24 8.10
C GLY A 144 -8.14 -11.50 8.65
N PRO A 145 -7.36 -12.22 7.81
CA PRO A 145 -7.13 -11.92 6.40
C PRO A 145 -8.38 -12.21 5.56
N ILE A 146 -8.79 -11.24 4.72
CA ILE A 146 -9.80 -11.45 3.68
C ILE A 146 -9.05 -11.88 2.42
N LEU A 147 -9.39 -13.05 1.88
CA LEU A 147 -8.75 -13.60 0.68
C LEU A 147 -9.36 -12.96 -0.58
N LEU A 148 -8.49 -12.62 -1.53
CA LEU A 148 -8.82 -11.96 -2.80
C LEU A 148 -8.52 -12.87 -4.00
#